data_AF-A0ABD5QGH7-F1
#
_entry.id   AF-A0ABD5QGH7-F1
#
_cell.length_a   1.000
_cell.length_b   1.000
_cell.length_c   1.000
_cell.angle_alpha   90.00
_cell.angle_beta   90.00
_cell.angle_gamma   90.00
#
_symmetry.space_group_name_H-M   'P 1'
#
loop_
_entity.id
_entity.type
_entity.pdbx_description
1 polymer ?
#
loop_
_entity_poly.entity_id
_entity_poly.type
_entity_poly.pdbx_seq_one_letter_code
_entity_poly.pdbx_strand_id
1 'polypeptide(L)'
;MNGRPPAPTTLSLSRETCWTLHHALLSRLEDGTEPRPELLRTFERVDAGETTFTAAELERIRDVLADYHHATGWPELERARLEELLHRVTEALESPEAEPMR
;
A
#
# COMPACT_ATOMS: atom_id res chain seq x y z
N MET A 1 9.01 -21.85 -17.44
CA MET A 1 8.13 -20.70 -17.16
C MET A 1 9.00 -19.46 -17.00
N ASN A 2 9.16 -18.66 -18.05
CA ASN A 2 9.85 -17.37 -17.95
C ASN A 2 8.82 -16.34 -17.47
N GLY A 3 8.54 -16.34 -16.17
CA GLY A 3 7.70 -15.31 -15.56
C GLY A 3 8.51 -14.03 -15.47
N ARG A 4 8.32 -13.11 -16.42
CA ARG A 4 8.81 -11.73 -16.25
C ARG A 4 8.23 -11.24 -14.92
N PRO A 5 9.05 -10.70 -13.99
CA PRO A 5 8.48 -10.10 -12.80
C PRO A 5 7.46 -9.05 -13.26
N PRO A 6 6.25 -9.03 -12.67
CA PRO A 6 5.24 -8.05 -13.04
C PRO A 6 5.87 -6.65 -12.95
N ALA A 7 5.59 -5.82 -13.95
CA ALA A 7 6.12 -4.46 -13.97
C ALA A 7 5.70 -3.74 -12.68
N PRO A 8 6.58 -2.92 -12.09
CA PRO A 8 6.20 -2.15 -10.92
C PRO A 8 5.14 -1.12 -11.31
N THR A 9 4.11 -1.01 -10.47
CA THR A 9 3.00 -0.07 -10.64
C THR A 9 3.26 1.18 -9.82
N THR A 10 3.12 2.34 -10.45
CA THR A 10 3.23 3.63 -9.77
C THR A 10 1.86 4.10 -9.31
N LEU A 11 1.70 4.34 -8.01
CA LEU A 11 0.52 4.95 -7.44
C LEU A 11 0.72 6.46 -7.32
N SER A 12 -0.20 7.25 -7.88
CA SER A 12 -0.23 8.69 -7.62
C SER A 12 -0.94 8.93 -6.29
N LEU A 13 -0.16 8.97 -5.20
CA LEU A 13 -0.69 9.21 -3.86
C LEU A 13 -0.58 10.70 -3.51
N SER A 14 -1.70 11.27 -3.05
CA SER A 14 -1.68 12.57 -2.38
C SER A 14 -0.87 12.50 -1.09
N ARG A 15 -0.31 13.64 -0.65
CA ARG A 15 0.47 13.71 0.59
C ARG A 15 -0.29 13.17 1.81
N GLU A 16 -1.58 13.48 1.93
CA GLU A 16 -2.43 12.96 3.00
C GLU A 16 -2.58 11.43 2.93
N THR A 17 -2.76 10.87 1.73
CA THR A 17 -2.86 9.42 1.52
C THR A 17 -1.55 8.70 1.79
N CYS A 18 -0.42 9.31 1.42
CA CYS A 18 0.91 8.80 1.74
C CYS A 18 1.13 8.77 3.27
N TRP A 19 0.68 9.81 3.98
CA TRP A 19 0.71 9.85 5.44
C TRP A 19 -0.13 8.74 6.08
N THR A 20 -1.35 8.49 5.57
CA THR A 20 -2.18 7.38 6.03
C THR A 20 -1.51 6.02 5.80
N LEU A 21 -0.91 5.81 4.62
CA LEU A 21 -0.18 4.57 4.32
C LEU A 21 1.02 4.38 5.26
N HIS A 22 1.79 5.44 5.49
CA HIS A 22 2.93 5.44 6.42
C HIS A 22 2.48 5.02 7.83
N HIS A 23 1.39 5.60 8.34
CA HIS A 23 0.85 5.25 9.65
C HIS A 23 0.37 3.80 9.76
N ALA A 24 -0.32 3.28 8.73
CA ALA A 24 -0.77 1.90 8.72
C ALA A 24 0.40 0.91 8.73
N LEU A 25 1.44 1.18 7.92
CA LEU A 25 2.67 0.38 7.90
C LEU A 25 3.42 0.44 9.23
N LEU A 26 3.54 1.63 9.82
CA LEU A 26 4.17 1.83 11.13
C LEU A 26 3.44 1.06 12.21
N SER A 27 2.10 1.18 12.28
CA SER A 27 1.29 0.46 13.26
C SER A 27 1.50 -1.05 13.17
N ARG A 28 1.64 -1.60 11.96
CA ARG A 28 1.86 -3.04 11.77
C ARG A 28 3.27 -3.48 12.16
N LEU A 29 4.26 -2.59 12.00
CA LEU A 29 5.63 -2.81 12.47
C LEU A 29 5.71 -2.76 14.01
N GLU A 30 4.97 -1.84 14.64
CA GLU A 30 4.90 -1.70 16.10
C GLU A 30 4.12 -2.84 16.79
N ASP A 31 3.11 -3.40 16.12
CA ASP A 31 2.34 -4.55 16.62
C ASP A 31 3.20 -5.81 16.83
N GLY A 32 4.39 -5.88 16.23
CA GLY A 32 5.38 -6.91 16.53
C GLY A 32 5.03 -8.32 16.04
N THR A 33 3.92 -8.48 15.32
CA THR A 33 3.46 -9.76 14.74
C THR A 33 4.31 -10.17 13.51
N GLU A 34 5.59 -10.45 13.76
CA GLU A 34 6.70 -10.88 12.87
C GLU A 34 7.56 -9.78 12.23
N PRO A 35 8.90 -9.86 12.35
CA PRO A 35 9.82 -8.99 11.62
C PRO A 35 9.85 -9.42 10.15
N ARG A 36 9.07 -8.72 9.31
CA ARG A 36 9.10 -8.92 7.86
C ARG A 36 10.05 -7.88 7.24
N PRO A 37 11.30 -8.22 6.90
CA PRO A 37 12.23 -7.28 6.26
C PRO A 37 11.70 -6.74 4.92
N GLU A 38 10.73 -7.41 4.31
CA GLU A 38 9.98 -6.93 3.15
C GLU A 38 9.02 -5.79 3.52
N LEU A 39 8.33 -5.87 4.67
CA LEU A 39 7.45 -4.79 5.15
C LEU A 39 8.25 -3.56 5.53
N LEU A 40 9.40 -3.74 6.20
CA LEU A 40 10.32 -2.64 6.52
C LEU A 40 10.80 -1.94 5.25
N ARG A 41 11.20 -2.71 4.23
CA ARG A 41 11.59 -2.14 2.93
C ARG A 41 10.44 -1.37 2.28
N THR A 42 9.22 -1.89 2.30
CA THR A 42 8.07 -1.16 1.77
C THR A 42 7.82 0.15 2.54
N PHE A 43 7.98 0.13 3.86
CA PHE A 43 7.88 1.32 4.70
C PHE A 43 8.95 2.36 4.38
N GLU A 44 10.23 1.95 4.30
CA GLU A 44 11.35 2.85 3.97
C GLU A 44 11.16 3.53 2.61
N ARG A 45 10.59 2.82 1.63
CA ARG A 45 10.28 3.38 0.31
C ARG A 45 9.18 4.44 0.38
N VAL A 46 8.10 4.15 1.11
CA VAL A 46 7.02 5.13 1.34
C VAL A 46 7.55 6.35 2.10
N ASP A 47 8.40 6.15 3.12
CA ASP A 47 9.05 7.21 3.89
C ASP A 47 9.97 8.08 3.02
N ALA A 48 10.70 7.47 2.09
CA ALA A 48 11.50 8.18 1.07
C ALA A 48 10.65 8.90 0.01
N GLY A 49 9.31 8.74 0.04
CA GLY A 49 8.39 9.31 -0.93
C GLY A 49 8.32 8.56 -2.26
N GLU A 50 8.84 7.33 -2.32
CA GLU A 50 8.65 6.45 -3.48
C GLU A 50 7.21 5.95 -3.52
N THR A 51 6.59 6.02 -4.70
CA THR A 51 5.22 5.53 -4.91
C THR A 51 5.13 4.42 -5.95
N THR A 52 6.26 3.81 -6.29
CA THR A 52 6.36 2.74 -7.27
C THR A 52 6.53 1.40 -6.56
N PHE A 53 5.55 0.51 -6.68
CA PHE A 53 5.49 -0.75 -5.94
C PHE A 53 5.35 -1.94 -6.88
N THR A 54 5.95 -3.07 -6.54
CA THR A 54 5.69 -4.35 -7.20
C THR A 54 4.32 -4.89 -6.79
N ALA A 55 3.76 -5.82 -7.58
CA ALA A 55 2.50 -6.49 -7.23
C ALA A 55 2.56 -7.11 -5.82
N ALA A 56 3.65 -7.79 -5.47
CA ALA A 56 3.82 -8.37 -4.13
C ALA A 56 3.86 -7.31 -3.01
N GLU A 57 4.41 -6.13 -3.28
CA GLU A 57 4.35 -5.00 -2.32
C GLU A 57 2.93 -4.45 -2.19
N LEU A 58 2.21 -4.28 -3.30
CA LEU A 58 0.81 -3.86 -3.31
C LEU A 58 -0.10 -4.84 -2.56
N GLU A 59 0.09 -6.15 -2.74
CA GLU A 59 -0.65 -7.17 -1.99
C GLU A 59 -0.44 -7.03 -0.48
N ARG A 60 0.82 -6.85 -0.05
CA ARG A 60 1.14 -6.62 1.37
C ARG A 60 0.52 -5.33 1.88
N ILE A 61 0.60 -4.24 1.10
CA ILE A 61 -0.01 -2.96 1.46
C ILE A 61 -1.53 -3.15 1.63
N ARG A 62 -2.20 -3.86 0.72
CA ARG A 62 -3.63 -4.16 0.81
C ARG A 62 -3.95 -4.92 2.10
N ASP A 63 -3.21 -5.97 2.43
CA ASP A 63 -3.41 -6.74 3.65
C ASP A 63 -3.23 -5.88 4.91
N VAL A 64 -2.18 -5.05 4.96
CA VAL A 64 -1.94 -4.13 6.08
C VAL A 64 -3.06 -3.11 6.22
N LEU A 65 -3.51 -2.51 5.12
CA LEU A 65 -4.61 -1.54 5.15
C LEU A 65 -5.93 -2.19 5.57
N ALA A 66 -6.20 -3.42 5.11
CA ALA A 66 -7.38 -4.17 5.51
C ALA A 66 -7.36 -4.51 7.00
N ASP A 67 -6.22 -4.92 7.53
CA ASP A 67 -6.04 -5.20 8.95
C ASP A 67 -6.20 -3.92 9.79
N TYR A 68 -5.56 -2.83 9.36
CA TYR A 68 -5.62 -1.52 9.99
C TYR A 68 -7.06 -0.92 10.00
N HIS A 69 -7.83 -1.18 8.94
CA HIS A 69 -9.25 -0.83 8.86
C HIS A 69 -10.06 -1.54 9.96
N HIS A 70 -9.78 -2.82 10.21
CA HIS A 70 -10.50 -3.62 11.21
C HIS A 70 -10.04 -3.34 12.65
N ALA A 71 -8.79 -2.94 12.85
CA ALA A 71 -8.20 -2.75 14.16
C ALA A 71 -8.63 -1.47 14.90
N THR A 72 -9.23 -0.48 14.22
CA THR A 72 -9.38 0.87 14.81
C THR A 72 -10.76 1.51 14.62
N GLY A 73 -11.24 2.22 15.66
CA GLY A 73 -12.45 3.05 15.62
C GLY A 73 -12.19 4.42 15.01
N TRP A 74 -11.86 4.46 13.71
CA TRP A 74 -11.56 5.70 12.99
C TRP A 74 -12.78 6.62 12.88
N PRO A 75 -12.59 7.95 12.95
CA PRO A 75 -13.56 8.92 12.46
C PRO A 75 -13.94 8.62 11.00
N GLU A 76 -15.20 8.85 10.63
CA GLU A 76 -15.74 8.51 9.29
C GLU A 76 -14.91 9.08 8.12
N LEU A 77 -14.32 10.26 8.31
CA LEU A 77 -13.46 10.90 7.31
C LEU A 77 -12.16 10.12 7.04
N GLU A 78 -11.56 9.57 8.09
CA GLU A 78 -10.32 8.78 7.98
C GLU A 78 -10.61 7.38 7.42
N ARG A 79 -11.77 6.82 7.77
CA ARG A 79 -12.26 5.56 7.19
C ARG A 79 -12.46 5.67 5.67
N ALA A 80 -13.14 6.72 5.20
CA ALA A 80 -13.36 6.94 3.76
C ALA A 80 -12.05 7.07 2.97
N ARG A 81 -11.03 7.72 3.55
CA ARG A 81 -9.69 7.84 2.94
C ARG A 81 -8.97 6.50 2.88
N LEU A 82 -9.10 5.68 3.92
CA LEU A 82 -8.53 4.34 3.96
C LEU A 82 -9.21 3.41 2.95
N GLU A 83 -10.55 3.49 2.83
CA GLU A 83 -11.34 2.76 1.84
C GLU A 83 -10.94 3.16 0.40
N GLU A 84 -10.79 4.45 0.13
CA GLU A 84 -10.31 4.95 -1.16
C GLU A 84 -8.90 4.42 -1.49
N LEU A 85 -7.99 4.43 -0.51
CA LEU A 85 -6.64 3.90 -0.68
C LEU A 85 -6.66 2.39 -0.96
N LEU A 86 -7.47 1.63 -0.22
CA LEU A 86 -7.62 0.19 -0.41
C LEU A 86 -8.21 -0.15 -1.78
N HIS A 87 -9.16 0.66 -2.26
CA HIS A 87 -9.71 0.55 -3.60
C HIS A 87 -8.62 0.76 -4.66
N ARG A 88 -7.86 1.85 -4.58
CA ARG A 88 -6.78 2.14 -5.54
C ARG A 88 -5.70 1.06 -5.59
N VAL A 89 -5.30 0.54 -4.42
CA VAL A 89 -4.31 -0.56 -4.34
C VAL A 89 -4.87 -1.84 -4.97
N THR A 90 -6.17 -2.11 -4.77
CA THR A 90 -6.84 -3.28 -5.35
C THR A 90 -6.97 -3.13 -6.87
N GLU A 91 -7.41 -1.97 -7.38
CA GLU A 91 -7.47 -1.70 -8.82
C GLU A 91 -6.09 -1.84 -9.48
N ALA A 92 -5.03 -1.35 -8.82
CA ALA A 92 -3.65 -1.48 -9.30
C ALA A 92 -3.15 -2.93 -9.36
N LEU A 93 -3.71 -3.82 -8.52
CA LEU A 93 -3.43 -5.26 -8.54
C LEU A 93 -4.23 -5.98 -9.63
N GLU A 94 -5.49 -5.58 -9.86
CA GLU A 94 -6.36 -6.17 -10.87
C GLU A 94 -6.04 -5.70 -12.29
N SER A 95 -5.48 -4.49 -12.44
CA SER A 95 -5.07 -3.89 -13.72
C SER A 95 -3.63 -3.37 -13.66
N PRO A 96 -2.61 -4.24 -13.69
CA PRO A 96 -1.20 -3.83 -13.78
C PRO A 96 -0.86 -3.16 -15.13
N GLU A 97 -1.74 -3.26 -16.13
CA GLU A 97 -1.64 -2.64 -17.45
C GLU A 97 -2.51 -1.38 -17.55
N ALA A 98 -2.15 -0.33 -16.82
CA ALA A 98 -2.48 1.02 -17.27
C ALA A 98 -1.22 1.62 -17.90
N GLU A 99 -0.85 1.09 -19.07
CA GLU A 99 0.02 1.84 -19.98
C GLU A 99 -0.62 3.22 -20.21
N PRO A 100 0.08 4.35 -20.00
CA PRO A 100 -0.42 5.62 -20.45
C PRO A 100 -0.45 5.57 -21.98
N MET A 101 -1.65 5.37 -22.54
CA MET A 101 -1.88 5.56 -23.97
C MET A 101 -1.53 7.02 -24.27
N ARG A 102 -0.41 7.18 -24.99
CA ARG A 102 0.18 8.44 -25.43
C ARG A 102 -0.80 9.35 -26.16
#